data_AF-A0A7S1CR14-F1
#
_entry.id   AF-A0A7S1CR14-F1
#
_cell.length_a   1.000
_cell.length_b   1.000
_cell.length_c   1.000
_cell.angle_alpha   90.00
_cell.angle_beta   90.00
_cell.angle_gamma   90.00
#
_symmetry.space_group_name_H-M   'P 1'
#
loop_
_entity.id
_entity.type
_entity.pdbx_description
1 polymer ?
#
loop_
_entity_poly.entity_id
_entity_poly.type
_entity_poly.pdbx_seq_one_letter_code
_entity_poly.pdbx_strand_id
1 'polypeptide(L)'
;GSACAPQLILPLPFLEAKGVKLGAIAIKAPEPESRPTLLRLFANRVSMGFEDVDSVVPTQELALTDAQLESGEPIMLEYRYFQKVTSLTLFFDRPDDDEAERTVISLLRLYGEV
;
A
#
# COMPACT_ATOMS: atom_id res chain seq x y z
N GLY A 1 -20.78 4.95 19.32
CA GLY A 1 -20.28 5.49 18.05
C GLY A 1 -19.26 4.51 17.54
N SER A 2 -19.42 4.01 16.32
CA SER A 2 -18.50 3.04 15.72
C SER A 2 -17.25 3.79 15.27
N ALA A 3 -16.20 3.77 16.10
CA ALA A 3 -14.88 4.24 15.70
C ALA A 3 -14.19 3.12 14.90
N CYS A 4 -14.74 2.79 13.73
CA CYS A 4 -14.01 1.92 12.81
C CYS A 4 -12.87 2.77 12.23
N ALA A 5 -11.64 2.49 12.62
CA ALA A 5 -10.46 3.15 12.05
C ALA A 5 -10.58 3.18 10.50
N PRO A 6 -10.37 4.34 9.86
CA PRO A 6 -10.46 4.47 8.41
C PRO A 6 -9.31 3.75 7.72
N GLN A 7 -9.66 2.75 6.91
CA GLN A 7 -8.85 2.22 5.81
C GLN A 7 -8.38 3.36 4.87
N LEU A 8 -7.21 3.19 4.24
CA LEU A 8 -6.64 4.19 3.32
C LEU A 8 -6.50 3.64 1.91
N ILE A 9 -6.86 4.44 0.92
CA ILE A 9 -6.61 4.15 -0.50
C ILE A 9 -5.81 5.29 -1.14
N LEU A 10 -4.77 4.94 -1.87
CA LEU A 10 -3.86 5.89 -2.50
C LEU A 10 -3.60 5.50 -3.96
N PRO A 11 -4.28 6.15 -4.92
CA PRO A 11 -3.99 5.99 -6.33
C PRO A 11 -2.75 6.79 -6.76
N LEU A 12 -1.78 6.12 -7.38
CA LEU A 12 -0.53 6.70 -7.88
C LEU A 12 -0.39 6.46 -9.40
N PRO A 13 -0.77 7.43 -10.25
CA PRO A 13 -0.46 7.36 -11.67
C PRO A 13 1.02 7.69 -11.92
N PHE A 14 1.68 6.92 -12.79
CA PHE A 14 3.03 7.23 -13.27
C PHE A 14 2.96 8.01 -14.57
N LEU A 15 3.81 9.03 -14.72
CA LEU A 15 3.84 9.88 -15.90
C LEU A 15 4.62 9.25 -17.08
N GLU A 16 5.46 8.26 -16.82
CA GLU A 16 6.20 7.55 -17.86
C GLU A 16 5.25 6.68 -18.69
N ALA A 17 5.02 7.07 -19.94
CA ALA A 17 4.06 6.40 -20.83
C ALA A 17 4.45 4.94 -21.13
N LYS A 18 5.73 4.59 -21.04
CA LYS A 18 6.20 3.20 -21.23
C LYS A 18 5.97 2.32 -20.00
N GLY A 19 5.65 2.91 -18.85
CA GLY A 19 5.52 2.25 -17.56
C GLY A 19 6.86 2.05 -16.86
N VAL A 20 6.82 2.04 -15.52
CA VAL A 20 8.00 1.85 -14.66
C VAL A 20 8.11 0.41 -14.17
N LYS A 21 9.30 0.00 -13.74
CA LYS A 21 9.54 -1.25 -13.03
C LYS A 21 9.63 -1.00 -11.54
N LEU A 22 8.95 -1.79 -10.71
CA LEU A 22 9.04 -1.68 -9.25
C LEU A 22 9.65 -2.94 -8.65
N GLY A 23 10.71 -2.77 -7.86
CA GLY A 23 11.42 -3.86 -7.19
C GLY A 23 11.12 -3.94 -5.69
N ALA A 24 10.89 -2.81 -5.03
CA ALA A 24 10.58 -2.76 -3.60
C ALA A 24 9.73 -1.54 -3.24
N ILE A 25 9.13 -1.60 -2.05
CA ILE A 25 8.35 -0.53 -1.43
C ILE A 25 8.79 -0.37 0.03
N ALA A 26 8.91 0.84 0.53
CA ALA A 26 9.10 1.10 1.95
C ALA A 26 7.96 1.97 2.49
N ILE A 27 7.44 1.58 3.64
CA ILE A 27 6.38 2.29 4.37
C ILE A 27 6.86 2.51 5.80
N LYS A 28 6.65 3.72 6.34
CA LYS A 28 6.89 3.99 7.77
C LYS A 28 5.62 4.50 8.43
N ALA A 29 5.17 3.82 9.48
CA ALA A 29 4.03 4.17 10.31
C ALA A 29 4.48 4.17 11.79
N PRO A 30 4.91 5.32 12.33
CA PRO A 30 5.59 5.38 13.63
C PRO A 30 4.64 5.22 14.82
N GLU A 31 3.36 5.53 14.68
CA GLU A 31 2.30 5.41 15.70
C GLU A 31 1.78 3.96 15.74
N PRO A 32 2.17 3.12 16.72
CA PRO A 32 1.86 1.68 16.74
C PRO A 32 0.36 1.37 16.65
N GLU A 33 -0.46 2.10 17.39
CA GLU A 33 -1.92 2.01 17.42
C GLU A 33 -2.58 2.38 16.08
N SER A 34 -1.88 3.14 15.23
CA SER A 34 -2.39 3.60 13.92
C SER A 34 -1.75 2.85 12.74
N ARG A 35 -1.04 1.75 13.00
CA ARG A 35 -0.34 0.98 11.96
C ARG A 35 -1.31 0.10 11.17
N PRO A 36 -1.31 0.17 9.83
CA PRO A 36 -2.02 -0.82 9.04
C PRO A 36 -1.33 -2.17 9.13
N THR A 37 -2.09 -3.26 9.07
CA THR A 37 -1.53 -4.62 9.13
C THR A 37 -1.36 -5.26 7.76
N LEU A 38 -2.04 -4.72 6.75
CA LEU A 38 -2.04 -5.24 5.39
C LEU A 38 -1.90 -4.11 4.36
N LEU A 39 -1.09 -4.36 3.33
CA LEU A 39 -1.04 -3.55 2.12
C LEU A 39 -1.38 -4.39 0.89
N ARG A 40 -2.46 -4.02 0.21
CA ARG A 40 -2.83 -4.57 -1.11
C ARG A 40 -2.38 -3.62 -2.22
N LEU A 41 -1.69 -4.17 -3.22
CA LEU A 41 -1.18 -3.45 -4.38
C LEU A 41 -1.99 -3.83 -5.62
N PHE A 42 -2.45 -2.82 -6.35
CA PHE A 42 -3.20 -2.99 -7.60
C PHE A 42 -2.49 -2.24 -8.73
N ALA A 43 -1.74 -2.97 -9.55
CA ALA A 43 -1.05 -2.40 -10.70
C ALA A 43 -1.98 -2.30 -11.92
N ASN A 44 -1.90 -1.18 -12.65
CA ASN A 44 -2.56 -0.95 -13.94
C ASN A 44 -4.09 -1.11 -13.89
N ARG A 45 -4.70 -0.73 -12.77
CA ARG A 45 -6.16 -0.65 -12.60
C ARG A 45 -6.62 0.81 -12.73
N VAL A 46 -7.82 1.00 -13.25
CA VAL A 46 -8.46 2.31 -13.41
C VAL A 46 -9.49 2.45 -12.30
N SER A 47 -9.52 3.61 -11.63
CA SER A 47 -10.58 3.99 -10.69
C SER A 47 -10.90 2.97 -9.60
N MET A 48 -9.88 2.49 -8.89
CA MET A 48 -10.09 1.66 -7.69
C MET A 48 -10.61 2.52 -6.54
N GLY A 49 -11.83 2.26 -6.07
CA GLY A 49 -12.39 2.76 -4.82
C GLY A 49 -12.39 1.69 -3.73
N PHE A 50 -12.88 2.05 -2.53
CA PHE A 50 -12.98 1.10 -1.41
C PHE A 50 -13.91 -0.08 -1.70
N GLU A 51 -14.97 0.14 -2.50
CA GLU A 51 -15.92 -0.89 -2.91
C GLU A 51 -15.31 -1.96 -3.85
N ASP A 52 -14.26 -1.59 -4.60
CA ASP A 52 -13.62 -2.49 -5.56
C ASP A 52 -12.59 -3.41 -4.89
N VAL A 53 -12.04 -3.02 -3.74
CA VAL A 53 -10.90 -3.69 -3.09
C VAL A 53 -11.21 -5.13 -2.69
N ASP A 54 -12.47 -5.43 -2.36
CA ASP A 54 -12.91 -6.78 -1.97
C ASP A 54 -13.31 -7.66 -3.16
N SER A 55 -13.58 -7.05 -4.32
CA SER A 55 -14.02 -7.77 -5.52
C SER A 55 -12.89 -7.99 -6.54
N VAL A 56 -11.83 -7.19 -6.46
CA VAL A 56 -10.68 -7.26 -7.34
C VAL A 56 -9.53 -7.98 -6.64
N VAL A 57 -8.96 -8.98 -7.31
CA VAL A 57 -7.77 -9.67 -6.82
C VAL A 57 -6.57 -8.70 -6.88
N PRO A 58 -5.87 -8.45 -5.75
CA PRO A 58 -4.69 -7.61 -5.74
C PRO A 58 -3.56 -8.23 -6.57
N THR A 59 -2.75 -7.38 -7.19
CA THR A 59 -1.52 -7.80 -7.89
C THR A 59 -0.55 -8.47 -6.92
N GLN A 60 -0.44 -7.90 -5.72
CA GLN A 60 0.29 -8.50 -4.61
C GLN A 60 -0.31 -8.00 -3.29
N GLU A 61 -0.34 -8.88 -2.30
CA GLU A 61 -0.71 -8.55 -0.92
C GLU A 61 0.53 -8.72 -0.03
N LEU A 62 0.72 -7.76 0.88
CA LEU A 62 1.86 -7.70 1.79
C LEU A 62 1.34 -7.60 3.22
N ALA A 63 1.62 -8.62 4.03
CA ALA A 63 1.48 -8.52 5.48
C ALA A 63 2.59 -7.59 6.01
N LEU A 64 2.20 -6.55 6.74
CA LEU A 64 3.10 -5.54 7.26
C LEU A 64 3.49 -5.91 8.68
N THR A 65 4.80 -5.90 8.97
CA THR A 65 5.30 -6.13 10.32
C THR A 65 5.64 -4.82 11.01
N ASP A 66 5.53 -4.80 12.34
CA ASP A 66 5.90 -3.64 13.15
C ASP A 66 7.34 -3.18 12.91
N ALA A 67 8.28 -4.12 12.78
CA ALA A 67 9.68 -3.81 12.52
C ALA A 67 9.86 -3.09 11.16
N GLN A 68 9.14 -3.52 10.12
CA GLN A 68 9.16 -2.85 8.81
C GLN A 68 8.55 -1.45 8.90
N LEU A 69 7.41 -1.31 9.59
CA LEU A 69 6.71 -0.03 9.74
C LEU A 69 7.44 0.97 10.63
N GLU A 70 8.23 0.51 11.59
CA GLU A 70 9.06 1.35 12.44
C GLU A 70 10.32 1.82 11.72
N SER A 71 11.05 0.89 11.10
CA SER A 71 12.33 1.14 10.43
C SER A 71 12.17 1.85 9.08
N GLY A 72 11.08 1.56 8.35
CA GLY A 72 10.93 1.92 6.94
C GLY A 72 11.83 1.11 6.01
N GLU A 73 12.20 -0.11 6.40
CA GLU A 73 12.99 -1.00 5.56
C GLU A 73 12.24 -1.40 4.27
N PRO A 74 12.95 -1.52 3.12
CA PRO A 74 12.32 -1.94 1.88
C PRO A 74 11.77 -3.36 1.94
N ILE A 75 10.50 -3.51 1.55
CA ILE A 75 9.80 -4.77 1.33
C ILE A 75 9.89 -5.12 -0.15
N MET A 76 10.43 -6.29 -0.46
CA MET A 76 10.61 -6.75 -1.83
C MET A 76 9.25 -7.08 -2.48
N LEU A 77 9.06 -6.58 -3.70
CA LEU A 77 7.92 -6.93 -4.52
C LEU A 77 8.24 -8.18 -5.36
N GLU A 78 7.19 -8.89 -5.75
CA GLU A 78 7.26 -9.97 -6.73
C GLU A 78 7.48 -9.35 -8.11
N TYR A 79 8.74 -9.04 -8.41
CA TYR A 79 9.19 -8.26 -9.57
C TYR A 79 8.52 -8.69 -10.88
N ARG A 80 8.23 -9.98 -11.07
CA ARG A 80 7.52 -10.52 -12.24
C ARG A 80 6.18 -9.84 -12.55
N TYR A 81 5.48 -9.33 -11.52
CA TYR A 81 4.20 -8.65 -11.68
C TYR A 81 4.34 -7.13 -11.90
N PHE A 82 5.52 -6.58 -11.61
CA PHE A 82 5.77 -5.14 -11.61
C PHE A 82 6.81 -4.72 -12.67
N GLN A 83 6.82 -5.39 -13.83
CA GLN A 83 7.73 -5.06 -14.94
C GLN A 83 7.31 -3.81 -15.73
N LYS A 84 6.02 -3.49 -15.74
CA LYS A 84 5.45 -2.41 -16.56
C LYS A 84 4.24 -1.81 -15.86
N VAL A 85 4.49 -0.87 -14.96
CA VAL A 85 3.48 -0.24 -14.10
C VAL A 85 3.24 1.19 -14.59
N THR A 86 2.04 1.48 -15.07
CA THR A 86 1.59 2.82 -15.49
C THR A 86 0.72 3.47 -14.41
N SER A 87 0.09 2.68 -13.56
CA SER A 87 -0.58 3.13 -12.35
C SER A 87 -0.44 2.10 -11.23
N LEU A 88 -0.40 2.56 -9.99
CA LEU A 88 -0.41 1.71 -8.82
C LEU A 88 -1.40 2.28 -7.79
N THR A 89 -2.40 1.50 -7.42
CA THR A 89 -3.22 1.82 -6.25
C THR A 89 -2.72 1.03 -5.06
N LEU A 90 -2.46 1.74 -3.95
CA LEU A 90 -2.13 1.16 -2.67
C LEU A 90 -3.37 1.21 -1.79
N PHE A 91 -3.75 0.08 -1.23
CA PHE A 91 -4.80 0.01 -0.22
C PHE A 91 -4.19 -0.49 1.09
N PHE A 92 -4.25 0.35 2.12
CA PHE A 92 -3.86 -0.01 3.47
C PHE A 92 -5.13 -0.32 4.25
N ASP A 93 -5.16 -1.50 4.84
CA ASP A 93 -6.26 -1.89 5.72
C ASP A 93 -6.21 -1.09 7.04
N ARG A 94 -7.24 -1.24 7.87
CA ARG A 94 -7.31 -0.66 9.20
C ARG A 94 -6.23 -1.23 10.14
N PRO A 95 -5.87 -0.51 11.21
CA PRO A 95 -5.09 -1.08 12.31
C PRO A 95 -5.83 -2.22 13.00
N ASP A 96 -5.07 -3.11 13.64
CA ASP A 96 -5.63 -4.21 14.45
C ASP A 96 -6.26 -3.69 15.77
N ASP A 97 -5.88 -2.49 16.21
CA ASP A 97 -6.47 -1.83 17.37
C ASP A 97 -7.85 -1.24 17.00
N ASP A 98 -8.92 -1.85 17.50
CA ASP A 98 -10.29 -1.38 17.29
C ASP A 98 -10.60 -0.02 17.96
N GLU A 99 -9.73 0.48 18.85
CA GLU A 99 -9.81 1.82 19.41
C GLU A 99 -9.07 2.87 18.56
N ALA A 100 -8.33 2.45 17.53
CA ALA A 100 -7.63 3.36 16.64
C ALA A 100 -8.62 4.27 15.90
N GLU A 101 -8.41 5.58 15.98
CA GLU A 101 -9.27 6.55 15.30
C GLU A 101 -8.87 6.77 13.82
N ARG A 102 -7.63 6.41 13.46
CA ARG A 102 -7.01 6.70 12.16
C ARG A 102 -5.89 5.72 11.81
N THR A 103 -5.65 5.57 10.51
CA THR A 103 -4.43 4.94 9.98
C THR A 103 -3.42 6.04 9.66
N VAL A 104 -2.16 5.91 10.11
CA VAL A 104 -1.14 6.96 9.94
C VAL A 104 0.10 6.42 9.24
N ILE A 105 0.45 7.05 8.10
CA ILE A 105 1.65 6.74 7.33
C ILE A 105 2.49 8.01 7.21
N SER A 106 3.74 7.94 7.63
CA SER A 106 4.69 9.06 7.63
C SER A 106 5.63 9.05 6.42
N LEU A 107 5.85 7.89 5.82
CA LEU A 107 6.70 7.73 4.64
C LEU A 107 6.15 6.64 3.75
N LEU A 108 6.15 6.93 2.45
CA LEU A 108 5.95 5.97 1.38
C LEU A 108 7.06 6.18 0.34
N ARG A 109 7.78 5.12 -0.01
CA ARG A 109 8.82 5.17 -1.04
C ARG A 109 8.72 3.95 -1.95
N LEU A 110 8.82 4.20 -3.24
CA LEU A 110 8.89 3.17 -4.27
C LEU A 110 10.32 3.10 -4.81
N TYR A 111 10.83 1.88 -4.95
CA TYR A 111 12.15 1.59 -5.50
C TYR A 111 11.98 0.88 -6.83
N GLY A 112 12.63 1.40 -7.87
CA GLY A 112 12.39 0.95 -9.22
C GLY A 112 13.25 1.65 -10.27
N GLU A 113 12.95 1.31 -11.51
CA GLU A 113 13.59 1.84 -12.71
C GLU A 113 12.53 2.40 -13.65
N VAL A 114 12.88 3.44 -14.40
CA VAL A 114 12.04 4.05 -15.43
C VAL A 114 12.39 3.47 -16.79
#